data_AF-A0A1T4PB94-F1
#
_entry.id   AF-A0A1T4PB94-F1
#
_cell.length_a   1.000
_cell.length_b   1.000
_cell.length_c   1.000
_cell.angle_alpha   90.00
_cell.angle_beta   90.00
_cell.angle_gamma   90.00
#
_symmetry.space_group_name_H-M   'P 1'
#
loop_
_entity.id
_entity.type
_entity.pdbx_description
1 polymer ?
#
loop_
_entity_poly.entity_id
_entity_poly.type
_entity_poly.pdbx_seq_one_letter_code
_entity_poly.pdbx_strand_id
1 'polypeptide(L)'
;MTSGALAGLRQLHDDLALFDHPDSIRRVDELGRIAATLPRCAAELEAEGAPDDVRERLAMAFHAVRRAERAALGYRDRPLTRPLSQAKFALASGQARGWVLNTIGRVEGDATGEER
;
A
#
# COMPACT_ATOMS: atom_id res chain seq x y z
N MET A 1 3.06 -21.47 7.10
CA MET A 1 4.13 -20.59 7.61
C MET A 1 3.98 -19.23 6.96
N THR A 2 2.98 -18.46 7.39
CA THR A 2 2.57 -17.16 6.81
C THR A 2 3.37 -15.97 7.33
N SER A 3 4.42 -16.22 8.12
CA SER A 3 4.97 -15.20 9.01
C SER A 3 5.82 -14.15 8.31
N GLY A 4 6.53 -14.50 7.23
CA GLY A 4 7.48 -13.60 6.56
C GLY A 4 6.78 -12.54 5.71
N ALA A 5 5.93 -12.98 4.77
CA ALA A 5 5.20 -12.08 3.89
C ALA A 5 4.18 -11.22 4.66
N LEU A 6 3.52 -11.78 5.67
CA LEU A 6 2.62 -11.02 6.55
C LEU A 6 3.36 -9.98 7.39
N ALA A 7 4.56 -10.29 7.91
CA ALA A 7 5.40 -9.28 8.56
C ALA A 7 5.81 -8.18 7.58
N GLY A 8 6.12 -8.54 6.32
CA GLY A 8 6.35 -7.59 5.24
C GLY A 8 5.16 -6.67 4.99
N LEU A 9 3.93 -7.20 4.93
CA LEU A 9 2.72 -6.39 4.78
C LEU A 9 2.49 -5.45 5.97
N ARG A 10 2.72 -5.90 7.20
CA ARG A 10 2.62 -5.03 8.39
C ARG A 10 3.64 -3.89 8.34
N GLN A 11 4.88 -4.19 7.96
CA GLN A 11 5.89 -3.15 7.76
C GLN A 11 5.47 -2.15 6.67
N LEU A 12 4.92 -2.62 5.54
CA LEU A 12 4.42 -1.74 4.48
C LEU A 12 3.24 -0.87 4.94
N HIS A 13 2.36 -1.41 5.78
CA HIS A 13 1.29 -0.64 6.39
C HIS A 13 1.83 0.49 7.28
N ASP A 14 2.84 0.19 8.10
CA ASP A 14 3.45 1.16 8.99
C ASP A 14 4.26 2.22 8.22
N ASP A 15 4.98 1.82 7.17
CA ASP A 15 5.65 2.72 6.25
C ASP A 15 4.64 3.66 5.54
N LEU A 16 3.48 3.12 5.16
CA LEU A 16 2.40 3.91 4.55
C LEU A 16 1.78 4.91 5.53
N ALA A 17 1.74 4.60 6.84
CA ALA A 17 1.25 5.51 7.86
C ALA A 17 2.12 6.77 8.02
N LEU A 18 3.41 6.70 7.64
CA LEU A 18 4.29 7.87 7.63
C LEU A 18 3.86 8.95 6.61
N PHE A 19 2.93 8.61 5.70
CA PHE A 19 2.39 9.53 4.71
C PHE A 19 1.07 10.21 5.13
N ASP A 20 0.63 10.03 6.37
CA ASP A 20 -0.55 10.72 6.90
C ASP A 20 -0.28 12.22 7.13
N HIS A 21 0.99 12.62 7.26
CA HIS A 21 1.35 14.03 7.48
C HIS A 21 1.34 14.83 6.16
N PRO A 22 0.81 16.07 6.13
CA PRO A 22 0.77 16.89 4.91
C PRO A 22 2.11 17.11 4.21
N ASP A 23 3.22 17.16 4.96
CA ASP A 23 4.58 17.35 4.42
C ASP A 23 5.20 16.09 3.82
N SER A 24 4.60 14.92 4.06
CA SER A 24 5.12 13.63 3.59
C SER A 24 5.14 13.49 2.06
N ILE A 25 4.36 14.33 1.35
CA ILE A 25 4.37 14.42 -0.12
C ILE A 25 5.76 14.68 -0.70
N ARG A 26 6.70 15.21 0.09
CA ARG A 26 8.09 15.43 -0.32
C ARG A 26 8.92 14.15 -0.37
N ARG A 27 8.50 13.08 0.32
CA ARG A 27 9.20 11.78 0.45
C ARG A 27 8.83 10.79 -0.67
N VAL A 28 8.67 11.28 -1.90
CA VAL A 28 8.16 10.47 -3.04
C VAL A 28 9.01 9.23 -3.33
N ASP A 29 10.33 9.33 -3.13
CA ASP A 29 11.27 8.25 -3.45
C ASP A 29 11.03 7.01 -2.57
N GLU A 30 10.40 7.21 -1.41
CA GLU A 30 10.05 6.13 -0.49
C GLU A 30 8.81 5.36 -0.95
N LEU A 31 7.88 6.00 -1.67
CA LEU A 31 6.73 5.32 -2.29
C LEU A 31 7.17 4.35 -3.39
N GLY A 32 8.24 4.66 -4.11
CA GLY A 32 8.83 3.76 -5.10
C GLY A 32 9.28 2.43 -4.48
N ARG A 33 9.87 2.48 -3.27
CA ARG A 33 10.26 1.28 -2.52
C ARG A 33 9.05 0.45 -2.09
N ILE A 34 8.01 1.10 -1.56
CA ILE A 34 6.75 0.43 -1.19
C ILE A 34 6.12 -0.26 -2.40
N ALA A 35 6.08 0.43 -3.55
CA ALA A 35 5.54 -0.13 -4.78
C ALA A 35 6.31 -1.36 -5.27
N ALA A 36 7.63 -1.39 -5.08
CA ALA A 36 8.47 -2.53 -5.47
C ALA A 36 8.30 -3.74 -4.54
N THR A 37 7.96 -3.53 -3.26
CA THR A 37 7.79 -4.61 -2.28
C THR A 37 6.43 -5.30 -2.39
N LEU A 38 5.37 -4.58 -2.78
CA LEU A 38 4.00 -5.14 -2.86
C LEU A 38 3.87 -6.39 -3.76
N PRO A 39 4.42 -6.43 -5.00
CA PRO A 39 4.37 -7.63 -5.83
C PRO A 39 5.13 -8.82 -5.24
N ARG A 40 6.23 -8.55 -4.53
CA ARG A 40 7.00 -9.60 -3.84
C ARG A 40 6.19 -10.23 -2.72
N CYS A 41 5.56 -9.42 -1.86
CA CYS A 41 4.67 -9.94 -0.83
C CYS A 41 3.49 -10.71 -1.42
N ALA A 42 2.93 -10.26 -2.55
CA ALA A 42 1.86 -10.98 -3.23
C ALA A 42 2.29 -12.37 -3.71
N ALA A 43 3.46 -12.47 -4.34
CA ALA A 43 4.00 -13.75 -4.81
C ALA A 43 4.35 -14.71 -3.67
N GLU A 44 4.92 -14.20 -2.57
CA GLU A 44 5.21 -15.00 -1.38
C GLU A 44 3.92 -15.53 -0.73
N LEU A 45 2.89 -14.69 -0.60
CA LEU A 45 1.58 -15.11 -0.07
C LEU A 45 0.86 -16.12 -0.98
N GLU A 46 0.91 -15.94 -2.30
CA GLU A 46 0.34 -16.89 -3.27
C GLU A 46 1.03 -18.26 -3.16
N ALA A 47 2.37 -18.28 -3.01
CA ALA A 47 3.12 -19.52 -2.80
C ALA A 47 2.82 -20.19 -1.44
N GLU A 48 2.39 -19.42 -0.44
CA GLU A 48 1.98 -19.91 0.88
C GLU A 48 0.51 -20.36 0.93
N GLY A 49 -0.22 -20.27 -0.19
CA GLY A 49 -1.63 -20.68 -0.28
C GLY A 49 -2.60 -19.64 0.24
N ALA A 50 -2.23 -18.36 0.23
CA ALA A 50 -3.14 -17.28 0.59
C ALA A 50 -4.36 -17.23 -0.36
N PRO A 51 -5.50 -16.71 0.10
CA PRO A 51 -6.72 -16.59 -0.71
C PRO A 51 -6.52 -15.87 -2.05
N ASP A 52 -7.25 -16.32 -3.08
CA ASP A 52 -7.14 -15.79 -4.45
C ASP A 52 -7.34 -14.26 -4.55
N ASP A 53 -8.17 -13.71 -3.67
CA ASP A 53 -8.49 -12.28 -3.63
C ASP A 53 -7.36 -11.41 -3.02
N VAL A 54 -6.35 -12.01 -2.37
CA VAL A 54 -5.16 -11.31 -1.83
C VAL A 54 -4.36 -10.65 -2.95
N ARG A 55 -4.15 -11.35 -4.07
CA ARG A 55 -3.36 -10.83 -5.19
C ARG A 55 -4.01 -9.58 -5.79
N GLU A 56 -5.34 -9.61 -5.96
CA GLU A 56 -6.09 -8.46 -6.46
C GLU A 56 -6.01 -7.26 -5.50
N ARG A 57 -6.19 -7.50 -4.19
CA ARG A 57 -6.07 -6.43 -3.18
C ARG A 57 -4.70 -5.79 -3.16
N LEU A 58 -3.63 -6.57 -3.28
CA LEU A 58 -2.25 -6.05 -3.33
C LEU A 58 -1.97 -5.31 -4.65
N ALA A 59 -2.57 -5.72 -5.77
CA ALA A 59 -2.54 -4.95 -7.01
C ALA A 59 -3.25 -3.58 -6.86
N MET A 60 -4.38 -3.53 -6.14
CA MET A 60 -5.07 -2.29 -5.84
C MET A 60 -4.27 -1.37 -4.91
N ALA A 61 -3.59 -1.93 -3.91
CA ALA A 61 -2.62 -1.21 -3.09
C ALA A 61 -1.51 -0.60 -3.96
N PHE A 62 -0.92 -1.40 -4.86
CA PHE A 62 0.13 -0.96 -5.78
C PHE A 62 -0.33 0.21 -6.67
N HIS A 63 -1.51 0.10 -7.26
CA HIS A 63 -2.08 1.18 -8.08
C HIS A 63 -2.36 2.46 -7.27
N ALA A 64 -2.74 2.33 -6.00
CA ALA A 64 -2.89 3.47 -5.10
C ALA A 64 -1.54 4.14 -4.79
N VAL A 65 -0.48 3.36 -4.50
CA VAL A 65 0.88 3.89 -4.30
C VAL A 65 1.38 4.64 -5.54
N ARG A 66 1.21 4.08 -6.74
CA ARG A 66 1.60 4.75 -8.01
C ARG A 66 0.77 6.01 -8.29
N ARG A 67 -0.45 6.11 -7.77
CA ARG A 67 -1.23 7.37 -7.83
C ARG A 67 -0.70 8.41 -6.85
N ALA A 68 -0.32 8.02 -5.63
CA ALA A 68 0.31 8.90 -4.67
C ALA A 68 1.64 9.45 -5.22
N GLU A 69 2.47 8.58 -5.83
CA GLU A 69 3.73 8.99 -6.45
C GLU A 69 3.53 10.04 -7.56
N ARG A 70 2.57 9.82 -8.47
CA ARG A 70 2.22 10.80 -9.51
C ARG A 70 1.73 12.12 -8.93
N ALA A 71 0.98 12.09 -7.83
CA ALA A 71 0.52 13.29 -7.15
C ALA A 71 1.68 14.07 -6.52
N ALA A 72 2.65 13.38 -5.91
CA ALA A 72 3.86 13.98 -5.36
C ALA A 72 4.75 14.62 -6.44
N LEU A 73 4.92 13.95 -7.59
CA LEU A 73 5.62 14.53 -8.74
C LEU A 73 4.89 15.79 -9.26
N GLY A 74 3.56 15.72 -9.40
CA GLY A 74 2.75 16.88 -9.77
C GLY A 74 2.85 18.06 -8.80
N TYR A 75 2.97 17.79 -7.49
CA TYR A 75 3.20 18.82 -6.47
C TYR A 75 4.55 19.55 -6.65
N ARG A 76 5.59 18.80 -7.02
CA ARG A 76 6.94 19.35 -7.30
C ARG A 76 6.91 20.24 -8.55
N ASP A 77 6.32 19.75 -9.63
CA ASP A 77 6.42 20.38 -10.96
C ASP A 77 5.43 21.53 -11.18
N ARG A 78 4.30 21.56 -10.44
CA ARG A 78 3.18 22.48 -10.73
C ARG A 78 2.73 23.27 -9.49
N PRO A 79 3.34 24.44 -9.22
CA PRO A 79 3.02 25.27 -8.06
C PRO A 79 1.53 25.63 -7.93
N LEU A 80 0.88 25.96 -9.04
CA LEU A 80 -0.53 26.38 -9.07
C LEU A 80 -1.51 25.24 -8.71
N THR A 81 -1.11 23.97 -8.87
CA THR A 81 -1.95 22.81 -8.56
C THR A 81 -1.50 22.07 -7.29
N ARG A 82 -0.66 22.69 -6.46
CA ARG A 82 -0.13 22.07 -5.23
C ARG A 82 -1.22 21.62 -4.26
N PRO A 83 -2.25 22.44 -3.93
CA PRO A 83 -3.32 21.99 -3.04
C PRO A 83 -4.05 20.75 -3.56
N LEU A 84 -4.35 20.73 -4.86
CA LEU A 84 -4.99 19.58 -5.50
C LEU A 84 -4.10 18.33 -5.48
N SER A 85 -2.79 18.52 -5.73
CA SER A 85 -1.81 17.44 -5.70
C SER A 85 -1.66 16.86 -4.29
N GLN A 86 -1.69 17.71 -3.26
CA GLN A 86 -1.66 17.30 -1.86
C GLN A 86 -2.92 16.51 -1.46
N ALA A 87 -4.10 16.96 -1.87
CA ALA A 87 -5.34 16.21 -1.64
C ALA A 87 -5.34 14.84 -2.34
N LYS A 88 -4.91 14.79 -3.62
CA LYS A 88 -4.76 13.53 -4.37
C LYS A 88 -3.75 12.59 -3.74
N PHE A 89 -2.64 13.14 -3.23
CA PHE A 89 -1.62 12.38 -2.53
C PHE A 89 -2.18 11.72 -1.27
N ALA A 90 -2.79 12.51 -0.37
CA ALA A 90 -3.35 12.02 0.88
C ALA A 90 -4.44 10.96 0.66
N LEU A 91 -5.32 11.17 -0.32
CA LEU A 91 -6.33 10.17 -0.68
C LEU A 91 -5.69 8.87 -1.17
N ALA A 92 -4.67 8.95 -2.03
CA ALA A 92 -4.05 7.78 -2.63
C ALA A 92 -3.19 7.00 -1.63
N SER A 93 -2.43 7.66 -0.74
CA SER A 93 -1.68 7.00 0.33
C SER A 93 -2.62 6.34 1.34
N GLY A 94 -3.70 7.01 1.73
CA GLY A 94 -4.74 6.43 2.59
C GLY A 94 -5.41 5.20 1.97
N GLN A 95 -5.73 5.25 0.67
CA GLN A 95 -6.27 4.08 -0.04
C GLN A 95 -5.27 2.92 -0.09
N ALA A 96 -3.99 3.19 -0.36
CA ALA A 96 -2.96 2.15 -0.36
C ALA A 96 -2.88 1.46 1.01
N ARG A 97 -2.82 2.25 2.09
CA ARG A 97 -2.80 1.73 3.46
C ARG A 97 -4.02 0.90 3.79
N GLY A 98 -5.21 1.36 3.39
CA GLY A 98 -6.47 0.63 3.58
C GLY A 98 -6.47 -0.72 2.88
N TRP A 99 -5.96 -0.81 1.64
CA TRP A 99 -5.83 -2.10 0.94
C TRP A 99 -4.87 -3.06 1.64
N VAL A 100 -3.71 -2.57 2.11
CA VAL A 100 -2.75 -3.38 2.85
C VAL A 100 -3.35 -3.88 4.17
N LEU A 101 -4.00 -3.01 4.94
CA LEU A 101 -4.66 -3.37 6.21
C LEU A 101 -5.73 -4.44 6.02
N ASN A 102 -6.60 -4.28 5.02
CA ASN A 102 -7.63 -5.27 4.71
C ASN A 102 -7.03 -6.61 4.26
N THR A 103 -5.89 -6.56 3.55
CA THR A 103 -5.18 -7.78 3.13
C THR A 103 -4.59 -8.53 4.32
N ILE A 104 -3.99 -7.81 5.28
CA ILE A 104 -3.50 -8.39 6.54
C ILE A 104 -4.65 -9.12 7.25
N GLY A 105 -5.79 -8.45 7.46
CA GLY A 105 -6.95 -9.05 8.10
C GLY A 105 -7.52 -10.24 7.33
N ARG A 106 -7.50 -10.23 5.99
CA ARG A 106 -7.94 -11.37 5.17
C ARG A 106 -7.04 -12.60 5.38
N VAL A 107 -5.71 -12.40 5.34
CA VAL A 107 -4.73 -13.49 5.49
C VAL A 107 -4.79 -14.07 6.90
N GLU A 108 -4.96 -13.22 7.91
CA GLU A 108 -5.11 -13.64 9.31
C GLU A 108 -6.43 -14.37 9.56
N GLY A 109 -7.55 -13.87 9.01
CA GLY A 109 -8.87 -14.50 9.13
C GLY A 109 -8.95 -15.87 8.48
N ASP A 110 -8.23 -16.07 7.37
CA ASP A 110 -8.10 -17.37 6.71
C ASP A 110 -7.30 -18.37 7.56
N ALA A 111 -6.21 -17.90 8.18
CA ALA A 111 -5.38 -18.72 9.05
C ALA A 111 -6.11 -19.20 10.32
N THR A 112 -7.19 -18.53 10.73
CA THR A 112 -8.01 -18.91 11.88
C THR A 112 -9.17 -19.87 11.56
N GLY A 113 -9.42 -20.20 10.29
CA GLY A 113 -10.45 -21.19 9.93
C GLY A 113 -11.87 -20.78 10.32
N GLU A 114 -12.21 -19.50 10.28
CA GLU A 114 -13.61 -19.08 10.37
C GLU A 114 -14.27 -19.25 8.99
N GLU A 115 -14.62 -20.50 8.68
CA GLU A 115 -15.62 -20.82 7.66
C GLU A 115 -16.94 -20.14 8.04
N ARG A 116 -17.43 -19.24 7.18
CA ARG A 116 -18.83 -18.83 7.17
C ARG A 116 -19.58 -19.59 6.08
#